data_AF-A0A3N6J627-F1
#
_entry.id   AF-A0A3N6J627-F1
#
_cell.length_a   1.000
_cell.length_b   1.000
_cell.length_c   1.000
_cell.angle_alpha   90.00
_cell.angle_beta   90.00
_cell.angle_gamma   90.00
#
_symmetry.space_group_name_H-M   'P 1'
#
loop_
_entity.id
_entity.type
_entity.pdbx_description
1 polymer ?
#
loop_
_entity_poly.entity_id
_entity_poly.type
_entity_poly.pdbx_seq_one_letter_code
_entity_poly.pdbx_strand_id
1 'polypeptide(L)'
;MGYVRSAASLRDGDGDPDLFDRLEEMAEPESWDGRGPEAQGGNRILRNYIRWTFERASQQSKISTTADGGFTAFNTGLATARQETIYGLFRRNDRLDSQPWVFVGWRLASSRDFMDNFPPSLRPDFVTYTEDPAEYIYDWRRELVVSVDHILDDQGNLDRFPVPLRGNPHLARMALRGAVDGAEDRVRRNYKAAVPTWYPAQDTVQLLLPLSLLDASMVDLALVVSRQGEFYRGHTVLTTAMAYSNARLLARPDSDWLQPASDDQTS
;
A
#
# COMPACT_ATOMS: atom_id res chain seq x y z
N MET A 1 22.07 -7.67 -4.64
CA MET A 1 21.38 -7.18 -3.42
C MET A 1 20.73 -8.38 -2.78
N GLY A 2 21.23 -8.80 -1.61
CA GLY A 2 20.84 -10.06 -0.97
C GLY A 2 19.41 -10.02 -0.49
N TYR A 3 18.62 -11.01 -0.90
CA TYR A 3 17.29 -11.27 -0.37
C TYR A 3 17.33 -11.28 1.16
N VAL A 4 16.45 -10.51 1.80
CA VAL A 4 16.09 -10.73 3.20
C VAL A 4 15.44 -12.11 3.26
N ARG A 5 16.23 -13.15 3.52
CA ARG A 5 15.70 -14.47 3.84
C ARG A 5 15.14 -14.38 5.25
N SER A 6 13.82 -14.22 5.36
CA SER A 6 13.14 -14.53 6.60
C SER A 6 13.29 -16.03 6.83
N ALA A 7 14.10 -16.43 7.81
CA ALA A 7 14.10 -17.79 8.33
C ALA A 7 12.85 -18.04 9.21
N ALA A 8 11.70 -17.54 8.78
CA ALA A 8 10.40 -17.91 9.29
C ALA A 8 9.77 -18.73 8.17
N SER A 9 9.96 -20.04 8.26
CA SER A 9 9.19 -20.99 7.50
C SER A 9 7.71 -20.64 7.64
N LEU A 10 7.05 -20.31 6.53
CA LEU A 10 5.60 -20.33 6.42
C LEU A 10 5.16 -21.72 6.91
N ARG A 11 4.56 -21.78 8.10
CA ARG A 11 3.92 -22.97 8.64
C ARG A 11 2.49 -22.60 8.93
N ASP A 12 1.58 -23.38 8.37
CA ASP A 12 0.17 -23.39 8.74
C ASP A 12 0.03 -23.76 10.21
N GLY A 13 -0.77 -22.97 10.93
CA GLY A 13 -1.40 -23.33 12.21
C GLY A 13 -0.48 -23.36 13.44
N ASP A 14 -0.76 -22.44 14.37
CA ASP A 14 -0.42 -22.52 15.81
C ASP A 14 1.09 -22.51 16.18
N GLY A 15 1.88 -21.72 15.47
CA GLY A 15 3.26 -21.38 15.85
C GLY A 15 3.37 -20.12 16.72
N ASP A 16 4.51 -19.94 17.40
CA ASP A 16 4.86 -18.67 18.06
C ASP A 16 4.66 -17.48 17.09
N PRO A 17 4.10 -16.36 17.55
CA PRO A 17 3.84 -15.20 16.69
C PRO A 17 5.13 -14.71 16.04
N ASP A 18 5.07 -14.54 14.72
CA ASP A 18 6.20 -14.07 13.94
C ASP A 18 6.41 -12.56 14.12
N LEU A 19 7.43 -12.01 13.44
CA LEU A 19 7.74 -10.59 13.61
C LEU A 19 6.62 -9.67 13.10
N PHE A 20 5.84 -10.06 12.10
CA PHE A 20 4.74 -9.26 11.56
C PHE A 20 3.50 -9.36 12.43
N ASP A 21 3.24 -10.51 13.06
CA ASP A 21 2.15 -10.66 14.02
C ASP A 21 2.34 -9.69 15.21
N ARG A 22 3.59 -9.57 15.72
CA ARG A 22 3.92 -8.59 16.75
C ARG A 22 3.76 -7.14 16.29
N LEU A 23 4.00 -6.86 15.01
CA LEU A 23 3.82 -5.51 14.47
C LEU A 23 2.34 -5.17 14.34
N GLU A 24 1.52 -6.12 13.87
CA GLU A 24 0.07 -6.01 13.82
C GLU A 24 -0.50 -5.71 15.21
N GLU A 25 -0.08 -6.45 16.23
CA GLU A 25 -0.51 -6.24 17.63
C GLU A 25 -0.13 -4.86 18.18
N MET A 26 1.02 -4.31 17.75
CA MET A 26 1.50 -2.99 18.18
C MET A 26 0.82 -1.83 17.44
N ALA A 27 0.51 -2.03 16.15
CA ALA A 27 -0.02 -1.00 15.28
C ALA A 27 -1.48 -0.69 15.56
N GLU A 28 -1.95 0.44 15.06
CA GLU A 28 -3.37 0.78 15.02
C GLU A 28 -4.17 -0.35 14.34
N PRO A 29 -5.29 -0.82 14.92
CA PRO A 29 -6.05 -1.93 14.37
C PRO A 29 -6.52 -1.69 12.92
N GLU A 30 -6.16 -2.61 12.04
CA GLU A 30 -6.54 -2.64 10.62
C GLU A 30 -6.62 -4.10 10.14
N SER A 31 -7.33 -4.35 9.04
CA SER A 31 -7.33 -5.65 8.38
C SER A 31 -6.11 -5.82 7.46
N TRP A 32 -5.14 -6.64 7.86
CA TRP A 32 -3.88 -6.85 7.13
C TRP A 32 -3.88 -8.03 6.13
N ASP A 33 -4.98 -8.78 6.07
CA ASP A 33 -5.12 -9.97 5.23
C ASP A 33 -6.07 -9.78 4.04
N GLY A 34 -6.94 -8.77 4.11
CA GLY A 34 -8.03 -8.56 3.16
C GLY A 34 -9.27 -9.40 3.51
N ARG A 35 -10.27 -9.41 2.61
CA ARG A 35 -11.53 -10.13 2.81
C ARG A 35 -11.48 -11.51 2.12
N GLY A 36 -11.63 -12.58 2.90
CA GLY A 36 -11.77 -13.96 2.42
C GLY A 36 -11.37 -15.00 3.49
N PRO A 37 -12.05 -16.15 3.58
CA PRO A 37 -11.77 -17.17 4.60
C PRO A 37 -10.38 -17.80 4.49
N GLU A 38 -9.75 -17.78 3.30
CA GLU A 38 -8.38 -18.27 3.07
C GLU A 38 -7.28 -17.23 3.35
N ALA A 39 -7.66 -16.00 3.73
CA ALA A 39 -6.71 -14.91 3.89
C ALA A 39 -6.22 -14.73 5.34
N GLN A 40 -6.94 -15.26 6.33
CA GLN A 40 -6.66 -14.99 7.75
C GLN A 40 -5.33 -15.58 8.23
N GLY A 41 -4.53 -14.75 8.90
CA GLY A 41 -3.27 -15.13 9.55
C GLY A 41 -2.02 -14.99 8.68
N GLY A 42 -2.14 -14.44 7.46
CA GLY A 42 -1.03 -14.32 6.52
C GLY A 42 -0.22 -13.03 6.66
N ASN A 43 -0.79 -12.00 7.27
CA ASN A 43 -0.30 -10.62 7.29
C ASN A 43 0.16 -10.12 5.91
N ARG A 44 -0.52 -10.53 4.83
CA ARG A 44 0.00 -10.36 3.45
C ARG A 44 0.16 -8.89 3.07
N ILE A 45 -0.80 -8.05 3.42
CA ILE A 45 -0.77 -6.61 3.13
C ILE A 45 0.31 -5.95 3.99
N LEU A 46 0.41 -6.31 5.28
CA LEU A 46 1.42 -5.78 6.20
C LEU A 46 2.84 -6.12 5.76
N ARG A 47 3.09 -7.37 5.37
CA ARG A 47 4.38 -7.83 4.85
C ARG A 47 4.77 -7.07 3.58
N ASN A 48 3.84 -6.90 2.65
CA ASN A 48 4.08 -6.14 1.43
C ASN A 48 4.35 -4.66 1.74
N TYR A 49 3.57 -4.06 2.66
CA TYR A 49 3.72 -2.69 3.12
C TYR A 49 5.11 -2.45 3.70
N ILE A 50 5.52 -3.22 4.71
CA ILE A 50 6.82 -3.05 5.37
C ILE A 50 7.97 -3.27 4.41
N ARG A 51 7.87 -4.26 3.52
CA ARG A 51 8.90 -4.49 2.49
C ARG A 51 9.09 -3.24 1.65
N TRP A 52 8.03 -2.70 1.07
CA TRP A 52 8.12 -1.54 0.18
C TRP A 52 8.47 -0.24 0.92
N THR A 53 7.98 -0.04 2.15
CA THR A 53 8.38 1.09 2.99
C THR A 53 9.88 1.05 3.31
N PHE A 54 10.43 -0.13 3.62
CA PHE A 54 11.87 -0.29 3.85
C PHE A 54 12.68 -0.02 2.57
N GLU A 55 12.27 -0.59 1.43
CA GLU A 55 12.91 -0.33 0.13
C GLU A 55 12.88 1.18 -0.21
N ARG A 56 11.75 1.84 0.04
CA ARG A 56 11.60 3.29 -0.17
C ARG A 56 12.50 4.10 0.76
N ALA A 57 12.56 3.74 2.04
CA ALA A 57 13.43 4.40 3.01
C ALA A 57 14.90 4.27 2.61
N SER A 58 15.30 3.09 2.12
CA SER A 58 16.64 2.86 1.58
C SER A 58 16.93 3.75 0.37
N GLN A 59 16.02 3.80 -0.61
CA GLN A 59 16.15 4.66 -1.79
C GLN A 59 16.27 6.15 -1.44
N GLN A 60 15.54 6.60 -0.43
CA GLN A 60 15.54 8.00 0.02
C GLN A 60 16.62 8.33 1.04
N SER A 61 17.52 7.39 1.37
CA SER A 61 18.53 7.55 2.43
C SER A 61 17.92 7.94 3.79
N LYS A 62 16.71 7.45 4.08
CA LYS A 62 15.95 7.67 5.33
C LYS A 62 16.12 6.52 6.32
N ILE A 63 17.25 5.82 6.23
CA ILE A 63 17.67 4.83 7.22
C ILE A 63 18.77 5.51 8.03
N SER A 64 18.55 5.67 9.33
CA SER A 64 19.52 6.30 10.22
C SER A 64 20.40 5.25 10.87
N THR A 65 21.70 5.52 10.94
CA THR A 65 22.68 4.68 11.63
C THR A 65 23.33 5.48 12.76
N THR A 66 23.59 4.85 13.90
CA THR A 66 24.25 5.47 15.05
C THR A 66 25.70 5.83 14.73
N ALA A 67 26.25 6.83 15.43
CA ALA A 67 27.61 7.33 15.18
C ALA A 67 28.70 6.26 15.41
N ASP A 68 28.46 5.31 16.31
CA ASP A 68 29.32 4.15 16.57
C ASP A 68 29.13 3.01 15.55
N GLY A 69 28.14 3.12 14.65
CA GLY A 69 27.78 2.08 13.69
C GLY A 69 27.15 0.82 14.30
N GLY A 70 26.77 0.86 15.58
CA GLY A 70 26.23 -0.28 16.31
C GLY A 70 24.78 -0.61 15.94
N PHE A 71 23.97 0.42 15.65
CA PHE A 71 22.55 0.28 15.38
C PHE A 71 22.12 1.05 14.13
N THR A 72 21.09 0.54 13.48
CA THR A 72 20.41 1.24 12.40
C THR A 72 18.90 1.10 12.56
N ALA A 73 18.14 2.10 12.15
CA ALA A 73 16.69 2.08 12.23
C ALA A 73 16.06 2.71 10.98
N PHE A 74 14.80 2.33 10.73
CA PHE A 74 13.93 3.02 9.78
C PHE A 74 12.56 3.26 10.40
N ASN A 75 11.87 4.29 9.90
CA ASN A 75 10.50 4.60 10.27
C ASN A 75 9.55 3.68 9.48
N THR A 76 8.70 2.93 10.17
CA THR A 76 7.77 1.99 9.51
C THR A 76 6.61 2.69 8.82
N GLY A 77 6.35 3.96 9.12
CA GLY A 77 5.15 4.67 8.70
C GLY A 77 3.89 4.29 9.48
N LEU A 78 3.96 3.28 10.36
CA LEU A 78 2.86 2.87 11.23
C LEU A 78 2.95 3.55 12.60
N ALA A 79 1.80 3.66 13.24
CA ALA A 79 1.67 4.14 14.61
C ALA A 79 0.80 3.18 15.43
N THR A 80 0.91 3.26 16.75
CA THR A 80 -0.03 2.60 17.67
C THR A 80 -1.41 3.27 17.61
N ALA A 81 -2.42 2.65 18.22
CA ALA A 81 -3.74 3.27 18.40
C ALA A 81 -3.70 4.64 19.13
N ARG A 82 -2.61 4.94 19.85
CA ARG A 82 -2.37 6.24 20.51
C ARG A 82 -1.51 7.18 19.68
N GLN A 83 -1.34 6.90 18.38
CA GLN A 83 -0.57 7.68 17.43
C GLN A 83 0.93 7.79 17.77
N GLU A 84 1.48 6.79 18.47
CA GLU A 84 2.93 6.70 18.71
C GLU A 84 3.61 5.94 17.57
N THR A 85 4.62 6.55 16.94
CA THR A 85 5.35 5.95 15.80
C THR A 85 6.07 4.66 16.16
N ILE A 86 6.01 3.70 15.25
CA ILE A 86 6.72 2.42 15.32
C ILE A 86 7.93 2.46 14.38
N TYR A 87 9.09 2.04 14.89
CA TYR A 87 10.36 1.95 14.16
C TYR A 87 10.82 0.49 14.08
N GLY A 88 11.51 0.14 12.99
CA GLY A 88 12.25 -1.12 12.90
C GLY A 88 13.69 -0.92 13.33
N LEU A 89 14.11 -1.56 14.42
CA LEU A 89 15.47 -1.48 14.96
C LEU A 89 16.32 -2.67 14.51
N PHE A 90 17.54 -2.40 14.09
CA PHE A 90 18.54 -3.38 13.71
C PHE A 90 19.86 -3.09 14.42
N ARG A 91 20.63 -4.14 14.66
CA ARG A 91 21.99 -4.07 15.19
C ARG A 91 22.98 -4.61 14.17
N ARG A 92 24.21 -4.13 14.22
CA ARG A 92 25.29 -4.68 13.41
C ARG A 92 25.48 -6.17 13.70
N ASN A 93 25.71 -6.95 12.66
CA ASN A 93 26.03 -8.36 12.77
C ASN A 93 27.54 -8.54 12.95
N ASP A 94 27.93 -9.28 13.99
CA ASP A 94 29.34 -9.58 14.28
C ASP A 94 29.89 -10.75 13.45
N ARG A 95 29.02 -11.47 12.72
CA ARG A 95 29.41 -12.61 11.87
C ARG A 95 29.91 -12.12 10.50
N LEU A 96 31.18 -12.40 10.18
CA LEU A 96 31.84 -11.94 8.94
C LEU A 96 31.20 -12.46 7.63
N ASP A 97 30.58 -13.64 7.63
CA ASP A 97 29.96 -14.25 6.44
C ASP A 97 28.43 -14.21 6.46
N SER A 98 27.86 -13.17 7.08
CA SER A 98 26.41 -13.00 7.20
C SER A 98 25.99 -11.60 6.76
N GLN A 99 24.69 -11.38 6.63
CA GLN A 99 24.14 -10.05 6.36
C GLN A 99 24.60 -9.05 7.44
N PRO A 100 24.90 -7.80 7.07
CA PRO A 100 25.54 -6.82 7.97
C PRO A 100 24.65 -6.37 9.14
N TRP A 101 23.32 -6.57 9.03
CA TRP A 101 22.35 -6.11 10.01
C TRP A 101 21.44 -7.24 10.45
N VAL A 102 21.20 -7.33 11.76
CA VAL A 102 20.25 -8.27 12.37
C VAL A 102 19.08 -7.47 12.93
N PHE A 103 17.87 -7.86 12.57
CA PHE A 103 16.67 -7.25 13.11
C PHE A 103 16.57 -7.54 14.61
N VAL A 104 16.43 -6.47 15.41
CA VAL A 104 16.30 -6.54 16.88
C VAL A 104 14.83 -6.60 17.28
N GLY A 105 13.99 -5.80 16.62
CA GLY A 105 12.56 -5.77 16.88
C GLY A 105 11.91 -4.44 16.51
N TRP A 106 10.59 -4.41 16.61
CA TRP A 106 9.79 -3.18 16.52
C TRP A 106 9.91 -2.39 17.81
N ARG A 107 10.06 -1.08 17.71
CA ARG A 107 10.24 -0.18 18.85
C ARG A 107 9.36 1.05 18.71
N LEU A 108 8.77 1.44 19.82
CA LEU A 108 8.07 2.70 19.93
C LEU A 108 9.08 3.85 20.05
N ALA A 109 8.68 5.05 19.65
CA ALA A 109 9.48 6.26 19.82
C ALA A 109 9.96 6.46 21.28
N SER A 110 9.16 6.03 22.27
CA SER A 110 9.45 6.10 23.70
C SER A 110 10.17 4.89 24.29
N SER A 111 10.50 3.87 23.49
CA SER A 111 11.24 2.70 23.98
C SER A 111 12.64 3.13 24.43
N ARG A 112 13.05 2.77 25.65
CA ARG A 112 14.32 3.23 26.24
C ARG A 112 15.53 2.86 25.37
N ASP A 113 15.59 1.61 24.92
CA ASP A 113 16.66 1.14 24.03
C ASP A 113 16.67 1.86 22.67
N PHE A 114 15.52 2.28 22.17
CA PHE A 114 15.44 3.11 20.98
C PHE A 114 15.93 4.55 21.24
N MET A 115 15.46 5.18 22.32
CA MET A 115 15.85 6.57 22.66
C MET A 115 17.34 6.72 22.97
N ASP A 116 17.94 5.74 23.64
CA ASP A 116 19.36 5.74 23.99
C ASP A 116 20.26 5.73 22.74
N ASN A 117 19.77 5.14 21.64
CA ASN A 117 20.51 5.03 20.37
C ASN A 117 20.08 6.09 19.34
N PHE A 118 18.81 6.52 19.35
CA PHE A 118 18.22 7.42 18.37
C PHE A 118 17.59 8.65 19.05
N PRO A 119 18.43 9.65 19.44
CA PRO A 119 17.92 10.95 19.89
C PRO A 119 17.10 11.61 18.79
N PRO A 120 16.22 12.60 19.10
CA PRO A 120 15.32 13.21 18.13
C PRO A 120 15.96 13.68 16.83
N SER A 121 17.21 14.17 16.87
CA SER A 121 17.97 14.63 15.69
C SER A 121 18.47 13.51 14.77
N LEU A 122 18.45 12.26 15.22
CA LEU A 122 18.93 11.09 14.47
C LEU A 122 17.79 10.13 14.09
N ARG A 123 16.55 10.39 14.53
CA ARG A 123 15.42 9.51 14.23
C ARG A 123 15.16 9.47 12.71
N PRO A 124 14.93 8.27 12.14
CA PRO A 124 14.55 8.14 10.74
C PRO A 124 13.24 8.89 10.43
N ASP A 125 13.22 9.63 9.33
CA ASP A 125 12.02 10.32 8.85
C ASP A 125 11.06 9.39 8.09
N PHE A 126 9.82 9.85 7.89
CA PHE A 126 8.84 9.17 7.05
C PHE A 126 9.29 9.15 5.59
N VAL A 127 9.02 8.03 4.90
CA VAL A 127 9.14 7.97 3.44
C VAL A 127 8.13 8.90 2.78
N THR A 128 8.49 9.44 1.61
CA THR A 128 7.60 10.25 0.77
C THR A 128 7.45 9.59 -0.60
N TYR A 129 6.29 9.77 -1.24
CA TYR A 129 6.03 9.18 -2.57
C TYR A 129 5.94 10.23 -3.67
N THR A 130 5.76 11.50 -3.31
CA THR A 130 5.81 12.66 -4.20
C THR A 130 6.19 13.90 -3.40
N GLU A 131 6.72 14.90 -4.09
CA GLU A 131 6.95 16.25 -3.58
C GLU A 131 5.79 17.20 -3.92
N ASP A 132 4.88 16.80 -4.82
CA ASP A 132 3.67 17.55 -5.18
C ASP A 132 2.41 16.78 -4.72
N PRO A 133 1.78 17.18 -3.61
CA PRO A 133 0.56 16.55 -3.12
C PRO A 133 -0.60 16.52 -4.13
N ALA A 134 -0.59 17.38 -5.16
CA ALA A 134 -1.59 17.34 -6.22
C ALA A 134 -1.52 16.05 -7.04
N GLU A 135 -0.39 15.34 -7.05
CA GLU A 135 -0.26 14.04 -7.72
C GLU A 135 -1.12 12.94 -7.08
N TYR A 136 -1.51 13.09 -5.82
CA TYR A 136 -2.42 12.16 -5.14
C TYR A 136 -3.89 12.34 -5.54
N ILE A 137 -4.23 13.41 -6.27
CA ILE A 137 -5.60 13.76 -6.61
C ILE A 137 -5.79 13.65 -8.12
N TYR A 138 -6.90 13.00 -8.53
CA TYR A 138 -7.28 12.94 -9.94
C TYR A 138 -7.76 14.31 -10.43
N ASP A 139 -7.08 14.88 -11.41
CA ASP A 139 -7.46 16.13 -12.06
C ASP A 139 -8.42 15.86 -13.23
N TRP A 140 -9.72 15.89 -12.93
CA TRP A 140 -10.83 15.62 -13.87
C TRP A 140 -10.88 16.54 -15.10
N ARG A 141 -10.08 17.62 -15.15
CA ARG A 141 -10.01 18.50 -16.31
C ARG A 141 -9.20 17.89 -17.46
N ARG A 142 -8.45 16.83 -17.18
CA ARG A 142 -7.60 16.11 -18.14
C ARG A 142 -8.36 14.95 -18.73
N GLU A 143 -8.17 14.73 -20.02
CA GLU A 143 -8.76 13.60 -20.73
C GLU A 143 -8.17 12.28 -20.20
N LEU A 144 -9.01 11.26 -20.03
CA LEU A 144 -8.57 9.90 -19.77
C LEU A 144 -8.50 9.10 -21.07
N VAL A 145 -7.28 8.71 -21.47
CA VAL A 145 -7.04 7.90 -22.65
C VAL A 145 -6.77 6.45 -22.23
N VAL A 146 -7.70 5.56 -22.56
CA VAL A 146 -7.61 4.12 -22.25
C VAL A 146 -7.63 3.30 -23.54
N SER A 147 -6.59 2.50 -23.76
CA SER A 147 -6.65 1.47 -24.80
C SER A 147 -7.27 0.19 -24.24
N VAL A 148 -8.58 0.06 -24.44
CA VAL A 148 -9.35 -1.11 -24.02
C VAL A 148 -8.82 -2.39 -24.65
N ASP A 149 -8.45 -2.33 -25.93
CA ASP A 149 -7.96 -3.49 -26.66
C ASP A 149 -6.60 -3.96 -26.09
N HIS A 150 -5.67 -3.04 -25.81
CA HIS A 150 -4.41 -3.40 -25.14
C HIS A 150 -4.62 -3.99 -23.73
N ILE A 151 -5.58 -3.50 -22.95
CA ILE A 151 -5.86 -4.04 -21.62
C ILE A 151 -6.36 -5.48 -21.68
N LEU A 152 -7.22 -5.79 -22.67
CA LEU A 152 -7.81 -7.12 -22.84
C LEU A 152 -6.82 -8.13 -23.46
N ASP A 153 -5.96 -7.67 -24.37
CA ASP A 153 -4.97 -8.51 -25.05
C ASP A 153 -3.73 -8.81 -24.18
N ASP A 154 -3.50 -8.02 -23.14
CA ASP A 154 -2.38 -8.20 -22.21
C ASP A 154 -2.55 -9.47 -21.36
N GLN A 155 -1.47 -10.26 -21.32
CA GLN A 155 -1.52 -11.64 -20.86
C GLN A 155 -1.83 -11.72 -19.36
N GLY A 156 -2.88 -12.47 -19.02
CA GLY A 156 -3.32 -12.67 -17.64
C GLY A 156 -4.23 -11.56 -17.09
N ASN A 157 -4.52 -10.49 -17.86
CA ASN A 157 -5.51 -9.50 -17.42
C ASN A 157 -6.93 -10.06 -17.48
N LEU A 158 -7.27 -10.83 -18.52
CA LEU A 158 -8.61 -11.40 -18.67
C LEU A 158 -8.99 -12.32 -17.50
N ASP A 159 -8.02 -13.02 -16.91
CA ASP A 159 -8.23 -13.86 -15.71
C ASP A 159 -8.66 -13.06 -14.48
N ARG A 160 -8.40 -11.75 -14.45
CA ARG A 160 -8.81 -10.85 -13.38
C ARG A 160 -10.27 -10.45 -13.49
N PHE A 161 -10.85 -10.47 -14.70
CA PHE A 161 -12.23 -10.03 -14.93
C PHE A 161 -13.22 -10.94 -14.19
N PRO A 162 -14.45 -10.47 -13.92
CA PRO A 162 -15.54 -11.33 -13.47
C PRO A 162 -15.76 -12.53 -14.40
N VAL A 163 -16.07 -13.70 -13.81
CA VAL A 163 -16.23 -14.98 -14.53
C VAL A 163 -17.13 -14.87 -15.77
N PRO A 164 -18.29 -14.18 -15.75
CA PRO A 164 -19.15 -14.05 -16.94
C PRO A 164 -18.49 -13.36 -18.14
N LEU A 165 -17.44 -12.55 -17.92
CA LEU A 165 -16.78 -11.77 -18.96
C LEU A 165 -15.56 -12.49 -19.57
N ARG A 166 -14.93 -13.42 -18.85
CA ARG A 166 -13.67 -14.07 -19.27
C ARG A 166 -13.80 -14.86 -20.56
N GLY A 167 -14.96 -15.47 -20.81
CA GLY A 167 -15.21 -16.31 -21.99
C GLY A 167 -15.74 -15.55 -23.21
N ASN A 168 -15.99 -14.24 -23.09
CA ASN A 168 -16.60 -13.45 -24.16
C ASN A 168 -15.87 -12.10 -24.32
N PRO A 169 -14.83 -12.04 -25.16
CA PRO A 169 -14.02 -10.82 -25.34
C PRO A 169 -14.82 -9.60 -25.79
N HIS A 170 -15.86 -9.80 -26.63
CA HIS A 170 -16.72 -8.70 -27.07
C HIS A 170 -17.51 -8.12 -25.90
N LEU A 171 -18.08 -8.98 -25.05
CA LEU A 171 -18.81 -8.55 -23.86
C LEU A 171 -17.87 -7.87 -22.85
N ALA A 172 -16.67 -8.44 -22.61
CA ALA A 172 -15.65 -7.85 -21.75
C ALA A 172 -15.25 -6.44 -22.23
N ARG A 173 -15.10 -6.25 -23.54
CA ARG A 173 -14.80 -4.95 -24.16
C ARG A 173 -15.90 -3.92 -23.93
N MET A 174 -17.15 -4.31 -24.13
CA MET A 174 -18.29 -3.43 -23.91
C MET A 174 -18.43 -3.06 -22.43
N ALA A 175 -18.29 -4.03 -21.53
CA ALA A 175 -18.30 -3.81 -20.08
C ALA A 175 -17.16 -2.88 -19.65
N LEU A 176 -15.94 -3.09 -20.12
CA LEU A 176 -14.79 -2.26 -19.76
C LEU A 176 -14.96 -0.82 -20.26
N ARG A 177 -15.45 -0.61 -21.49
CA ARG A 177 -15.74 0.75 -22.01
C ARG A 177 -16.74 1.47 -21.12
N GLY A 178 -17.89 0.86 -20.84
CA GLY A 178 -18.91 1.47 -19.99
C GLY A 178 -18.42 1.70 -18.55
N ALA A 179 -17.59 0.81 -18.02
CA ALA A 179 -17.01 0.96 -16.68
C ALA A 179 -15.99 2.11 -16.61
N VAL A 180 -15.22 2.36 -17.69
CA VAL A 180 -14.31 3.52 -17.77
C VAL A 180 -15.11 4.81 -17.78
N ASP A 181 -16.14 4.91 -18.62
CA ASP A 181 -17.02 6.09 -18.68
C ASP A 181 -17.66 6.36 -17.31
N GLY A 182 -18.18 5.30 -16.65
CA GLY A 182 -18.75 5.40 -15.31
C GLY A 182 -17.73 5.80 -14.23
N ALA A 183 -16.48 5.34 -14.35
CA ALA A 183 -15.40 5.73 -13.45
C ALA A 183 -15.05 7.21 -13.57
N GLU A 184 -15.00 7.75 -14.80
CA GLU A 184 -14.78 9.18 -15.06
C GLU A 184 -15.89 10.04 -14.41
N ASP A 185 -17.14 9.64 -14.59
CA ASP A 185 -18.28 10.30 -13.94
C ASP A 185 -18.15 10.27 -12.40
N ARG A 186 -17.68 9.15 -11.84
CA ARG A 186 -17.52 8.98 -10.39
C ARG A 186 -16.44 9.89 -9.83
N VAL A 187 -15.25 9.93 -10.44
CA VAL A 187 -14.13 10.76 -9.97
C VAL A 187 -14.39 12.25 -10.19
N ARG A 188 -15.22 12.61 -11.17
CA ARG A 188 -15.67 13.99 -11.35
C ARG A 188 -16.60 14.47 -10.23
N ARG A 189 -17.45 13.58 -9.71
CA ARG A 189 -18.39 13.88 -8.61
C ARG A 189 -17.73 13.84 -7.23
N ASN A 190 -16.70 13.01 -7.07
CA ASN A 190 -16.00 12.83 -5.81
C ASN A 190 -14.49 12.74 -6.05
N TYR A 191 -13.76 13.79 -5.66
CA TYR A 191 -12.30 13.83 -5.79
C TYR A 191 -11.57 12.74 -5.00
N LYS A 192 -12.21 12.12 -4.00
CA LYS A 192 -11.67 11.00 -3.22
C LYS A 192 -11.90 9.64 -3.87
N ALA A 193 -12.66 9.56 -4.97
CA ALA A 193 -13.00 8.28 -5.58
C ALA A 193 -11.81 7.62 -6.30
N ALA A 194 -10.85 8.43 -6.77
CA ALA A 194 -9.57 7.92 -7.24
C ALA A 194 -8.65 7.69 -6.03
N VAL A 195 -7.99 6.53 -5.99
CA VAL A 195 -7.11 6.15 -4.89
C VAL A 195 -5.66 6.19 -5.35
N PRO A 196 -4.75 6.93 -4.68
CA PRO A 196 -3.37 6.99 -5.09
C PRO A 196 -2.60 5.72 -4.72
N THR A 197 -1.60 5.40 -5.54
CA THR A 197 -0.64 4.32 -5.31
C THR A 197 0.74 4.74 -5.82
N TRP A 198 1.80 4.06 -5.38
CA TRP A 198 3.17 4.28 -5.84
C TRP A 198 3.61 3.11 -6.70
N TYR A 199 4.20 3.40 -7.86
CA TYR A 199 4.76 2.39 -8.75
C TYR A 199 6.29 2.33 -8.61
N PRO A 200 6.84 1.31 -7.92
CA PRO A 200 8.26 1.30 -7.56
C PRO A 200 9.21 1.30 -8.76
N ALA A 201 8.80 0.71 -9.89
CA ALA A 201 9.68 0.56 -11.05
C ALA A 201 9.97 1.88 -11.79
N GLN A 202 9.06 2.85 -11.71
CA GLN A 202 9.24 4.18 -12.31
C GLN A 202 9.40 5.28 -11.26
N ASP A 203 9.25 4.93 -9.99
CA ASP A 203 9.22 5.87 -8.88
C ASP A 203 8.22 7.02 -9.06
N THR A 204 6.99 6.66 -9.42
CA THR A 204 5.92 7.64 -9.70
C THR A 204 4.65 7.29 -8.98
N VAL A 205 3.88 8.30 -8.58
CA VAL A 205 2.49 8.14 -8.16
C VAL A 205 1.62 7.78 -9.36
N GLN A 206 0.73 6.82 -9.16
CA GLN A 206 -0.35 6.45 -10.06
C GLN A 206 -1.67 6.55 -9.31
N LEU A 207 -2.78 6.56 -10.05
CA LEU A 207 -4.12 6.60 -9.49
C LEU A 207 -4.89 5.35 -9.90
N LEU A 208 -5.77 4.91 -9.02
CA LEU A 208 -6.67 3.77 -9.22
C LEU A 208 -8.08 4.31 -9.40
N LEU A 209 -8.71 4.01 -10.53
CA LEU A 209 -10.09 4.37 -10.82
C LEU A 209 -10.99 3.14 -10.68
N PRO A 210 -12.12 3.23 -9.94
CA PRO A 210 -12.98 2.07 -9.68
C PRO A 210 -13.80 1.70 -10.91
N LEU A 211 -13.68 0.46 -11.38
CA LEU A 211 -14.42 -0.09 -12.52
C LEU A 211 -15.56 -0.99 -12.05
N SER A 212 -16.78 -0.58 -12.35
CA SER A 212 -18.01 -1.36 -12.16
C SER A 212 -18.40 -2.03 -13.47
N LEU A 213 -18.06 -3.31 -13.65
CA LEU A 213 -18.20 -4.04 -14.91
C LEU A 213 -19.55 -4.72 -15.04
N LEU A 214 -20.09 -5.26 -13.94
CA LEU A 214 -21.35 -6.02 -13.93
C LEU A 214 -22.52 -5.23 -13.36
N ASP A 215 -22.28 -4.49 -12.27
CA ASP A 215 -23.30 -3.73 -11.53
C ASP A 215 -22.72 -2.39 -11.09
N ALA A 216 -23.45 -1.29 -11.33
CA ALA A 216 -23.00 0.07 -11.01
C ALA A 216 -22.75 0.33 -9.51
N SER A 217 -23.30 -0.50 -8.63
CA SER A 217 -23.10 -0.42 -7.17
C SER A 217 -21.86 -1.17 -6.68
N MET A 218 -21.26 -2.03 -7.50
CA MET A 218 -20.16 -2.90 -7.12
C MET A 218 -18.91 -2.59 -7.93
N VAL A 219 -17.74 -2.56 -7.28
CA VAL A 219 -16.45 -2.39 -7.96
C VAL A 219 -15.84 -3.77 -8.19
N ASP A 220 -15.62 -4.11 -9.45
CA ASP A 220 -15.08 -5.40 -9.87
C ASP A 220 -13.55 -5.35 -10.04
N LEU A 221 -13.06 -4.26 -10.66
CA LEU A 221 -11.64 -4.03 -10.95
C LEU A 221 -11.27 -2.57 -10.64
N ALA A 222 -9.96 -2.28 -10.63
CA ALA A 222 -9.44 -0.92 -10.61
C ALA A 222 -8.58 -0.66 -11.85
N LEU A 223 -8.85 0.41 -12.58
CA LEU A 223 -8.00 0.90 -13.67
C LEU A 223 -6.80 1.65 -13.10
N VAL A 224 -5.59 1.27 -13.49
CA VAL A 224 -4.36 2.00 -13.16
C VAL A 224 -4.14 3.11 -14.17
N VAL A 225 -4.04 4.35 -13.71
CA VAL A 225 -3.78 5.51 -14.56
C VAL A 225 -2.57 6.31 -14.08
N SER A 226 -1.84 6.91 -15.02
CA SER A 226 -0.78 7.88 -14.72
C SER A 226 -1.01 9.18 -15.48
N ARG A 227 -0.66 10.31 -14.88
CA ARG A 227 -0.63 11.61 -15.56
C ARG A 227 0.47 11.63 -16.64
N GLN A 228 0.13 12.08 -17.84
CA GLN A 228 1.02 12.18 -19.01
C GLN A 228 0.84 13.57 -19.64
N GLY A 229 1.54 14.58 -19.09
CA GLY A 229 1.51 15.95 -19.63
C GLY A 229 0.14 16.61 -19.49
N GLU A 230 -0.75 16.42 -20.47
CA GLU A 230 -2.09 17.02 -20.58
C GLU A 230 -3.24 16.01 -20.37
N PHE A 231 -2.96 14.71 -20.36
CA PHE A 231 -3.97 13.65 -20.24
C PHE A 231 -3.58 12.62 -19.17
N TYR A 232 -4.49 11.71 -18.83
CA TYR A 232 -4.20 10.50 -18.08
C TYR A 232 -4.15 9.31 -19.03
N ARG A 233 -3.16 8.43 -18.88
CA ARG A 233 -3.08 7.16 -19.61
C ARG A 233 -3.56 6.02 -18.71
N GLY A 234 -4.54 5.26 -19.15
CA GLY A 234 -4.88 3.96 -18.56
C GLY A 234 -3.90 2.88 -19.01
N HIS A 235 -3.31 2.15 -18.05
CA HIS A 235 -2.26 1.17 -18.31
C HIS A 235 -2.75 -0.27 -18.29
N THR A 236 -3.44 -0.66 -17.22
CA THR A 236 -3.85 -2.03 -16.94
C THR A 236 -4.96 -2.02 -15.87
N VAL A 237 -5.51 -3.19 -15.56
CA VAL A 237 -6.53 -3.37 -14.52
C VAL A 237 -6.04 -4.29 -13.40
N LEU A 238 -6.36 -3.94 -12.17
CA LEU A 238 -6.06 -4.73 -10.97
C LEU A 238 -7.34 -5.30 -10.37
N THR A 239 -7.24 -6.44 -9.70
CA THR A 239 -8.31 -6.87 -8.78
C THR A 239 -8.39 -5.89 -7.61
N THR A 240 -9.55 -5.80 -6.96
CA THR A 240 -9.74 -4.93 -5.79
C THR A 240 -8.74 -5.25 -4.66
N ALA A 241 -8.37 -6.52 -4.48
CA ALA A 241 -7.35 -6.93 -3.50
C ALA A 241 -5.94 -6.41 -3.85
N MET A 242 -5.53 -6.50 -5.12
CA MET A 242 -4.26 -5.93 -5.58
C MET A 242 -4.25 -4.41 -5.44
N ALA A 243 -5.35 -3.76 -5.84
CA ALA A 243 -5.54 -2.33 -5.74
C ALA A 243 -5.41 -1.84 -4.30
N TYR A 244 -6.06 -2.51 -3.34
CA TYR A 244 -5.95 -2.18 -1.91
C TYR A 244 -4.50 -2.32 -1.41
N SER A 245 -3.83 -3.44 -1.71
CA SER A 245 -2.45 -3.65 -1.25
C SER A 245 -1.49 -2.58 -1.77
N ASN A 246 -1.67 -2.15 -3.02
CA ASN A 246 -0.87 -1.10 -3.64
C ASN A 246 -1.21 0.30 -3.11
N ALA A 247 -2.49 0.59 -2.83
CA ALA A 247 -2.91 1.86 -2.24
C ALA A 247 -2.42 2.01 -0.80
N ARG A 248 -2.43 0.92 -0.03
CA ARG A 248 -2.07 0.92 1.39
C ARG A 248 -0.63 1.38 1.67
N LEU A 249 0.24 1.30 0.67
CA LEU A 249 1.61 1.85 0.71
C LEU A 249 1.61 3.35 1.04
N LEU A 250 0.66 4.11 0.51
CA LEU A 250 0.56 5.56 0.69
C LEU A 250 -0.26 5.91 1.91
N ALA A 251 -1.46 5.32 2.02
CA ALA A 251 -2.39 5.60 3.10
C ALA A 251 -3.39 4.45 3.25
N ARG A 252 -3.96 4.31 4.45
CA ARG A 252 -5.14 3.47 4.67
C ARG A 252 -6.28 3.99 3.79
N PRO A 253 -6.83 3.19 2.85
CA PRO A 253 -7.91 3.62 1.98
C PRO A 253 -9.24 3.62 2.74
N ASP A 254 -9.45 4.59 3.65
CA ASP A 254 -10.73 5.06 4.19
C ASP A 254 -10.48 6.06 5.33
N SER A 255 -11.48 6.88 5.64
CA SER A 255 -11.41 7.88 6.71
C SER A 255 -12.23 7.45 7.91
N ASP A 256 -11.58 7.00 8.97
CA ASP A 256 -12.27 6.50 10.16
C ASP A 256 -12.79 7.62 11.08
N TRP A 257 -12.27 8.85 10.96
CA TRP A 257 -12.45 9.91 11.98
C TRP A 257 -13.70 10.79 11.81
N LEU A 258 -14.18 11.01 10.58
CA LEU A 258 -15.32 11.89 10.29
C LEU A 258 -16.54 11.07 9.92
N GLN A 259 -17.20 10.55 10.95
CA GLN A 259 -18.47 9.82 10.80
C GLN A 259 -19.65 10.80 10.89
N PRO A 260 -20.74 10.55 10.15
CA PRO A 260 -21.97 11.33 10.31
C PRO A 260 -22.54 11.09 11.72
N ALA A 261 -22.37 12.06 12.61
CA ALA A 261 -23.04 12.08 13.90
C ALA A 261 -24.30 12.96 13.82
N SER A 262 -25.42 12.49 14.38
CA SER A 262 -26.46 13.41 14.83
C SER A 262 -26.03 13.98 16.17
N ASP A 263 -26.09 15.31 16.32
CA ASP A 263 -25.98 15.93 17.63
C ASP A 263 -27.20 15.48 18.45
N ASP A 264 -27.09 14.36 19.15
CA ASP A 264 -28.09 13.98 20.13
C ASP A 264 -28.05 15.05 21.23
N GLN A 265 -29.11 15.84 21.23
CA GLN A 265 -29.37 16.90 22.19
C GLN A 265 -29.30 16.30 23.59
N THR A 266 -28.28 16.69 24.36
CA THR A 266 -28.28 16.59 25.81
C THR A 266 -29.58 17.18 26.35
N SER A 267 -30.45 16.32 26.88
CA SER A 267 -31.52 16.68 27.83
C SER A 267 -31.11 16.23 29.22
#